data_AF-A0A1I8IIQ9-F1
#
_entry.id   AF-A0A1I8IIQ9-F1
#
_cell.length_a   1.000
_cell.length_b   1.000
_cell.length_c   1.000
_cell.angle_alpha   90.00
_cell.angle_beta   90.00
_cell.angle_gamma   90.00
#
_symmetry.space_group_name_H-M   'P 1'
#
loop_
_entity.id
_entity.type
_entity.pdbx_description
1 polymer ?
#
loop_
_entity_poly.entity_id
_entity_poly.type
_entity_poly.pdbx_seq_one_letter_code
_entity_poly.pdbx_strand_id
1 'polypeptide(L)'
;MRTQQYSDLCCRLCVAVLVLLSSGVHSQTEEAASGEEQVIRWLNLTARYCKEAAPPQDNGTATLVTVDCLVNELLEVQWTDRRLAWDRSGNAELLTTDEIFLPLDMIWVPDVIVMRPSTLDEGA
;
A
#
# COMPACT_ATOMS: atom_id res chain seq x y z
N MET A 1 8.76 -42.94 28.93
CA MET A 1 9.20 -43.06 27.51
C MET A 1 8.27 -42.14 26.71
N ARG A 2 8.51 -40.84 26.45
CA ARG A 2 9.65 -40.11 25.85
C ARG A 2 10.38 -40.95 24.80
N THR A 3 9.98 -40.77 23.54
CA THR A 3 10.81 -40.41 22.35
C THR A 3 10.11 -40.82 21.05
N GLN A 4 9.42 -39.86 20.42
CA GLN A 4 9.02 -39.73 19.00
C GLN A 4 8.02 -38.55 18.99
N GLN A 5 8.36 -37.25 19.07
CA GLN A 5 9.44 -36.40 18.54
C GLN A 5 9.63 -36.43 17.02
N TYR A 6 9.03 -35.40 16.40
CA TYR A 6 9.36 -34.74 15.13
C TYR A 6 8.95 -35.42 13.83
N SER A 7 7.83 -34.97 13.22
CA SER A 7 7.72 -34.92 11.74
C SER A 7 6.51 -34.19 11.16
N ASP A 8 5.60 -33.59 11.93
CA ASP A 8 4.51 -32.79 11.31
C ASP A 8 4.38 -31.38 11.92
N LEU A 9 5.54 -30.78 12.23
CA LEU A 9 5.74 -29.33 12.12
C LEU A 9 5.74 -29.02 10.61
N CYS A 10 4.59 -28.70 10.04
CA CYS A 10 4.40 -27.82 8.87
C CYS A 10 2.90 -27.79 8.52
N CYS A 11 2.38 -26.61 8.21
CA CYS A 11 1.09 -26.38 7.50
C CYS A 11 -0.20 -26.06 8.27
N ARG A 12 -0.22 -25.70 9.57
CA ARG A 12 -1.46 -25.11 10.16
C ARG A 12 -1.21 -23.88 11.02
N LEU A 13 -0.75 -22.81 10.37
CA LEU A 13 -0.87 -21.45 10.91
C LEU A 13 -2.32 -20.97 10.72
N CYS A 14 -3.26 -21.53 11.50
CA CYS A 14 -4.60 -20.96 11.61
C CYS A 14 -4.53 -19.88 12.70
N VAL A 15 -4.43 -18.62 12.27
CA VAL A 15 -4.43 -17.46 13.17
C VAL A 15 -5.74 -17.46 13.97
N ALA A 16 -5.60 -17.52 15.29
CA ALA A 16 -6.72 -17.47 16.24
C ALA A 16 -7.23 -16.02 16.35
N VAL A 17 -8.53 -15.82 16.16
CA VAL A 17 -9.22 -14.55 16.44
C VAL A 17 -9.40 -14.43 17.95
N LEU A 18 -8.59 -13.60 18.60
CA LEU A 18 -8.77 -13.23 20.01
C LEU A 18 -9.71 -12.02 20.10
N VAL A 19 -10.99 -12.26 20.43
CA VAL A 19 -11.91 -11.22 20.85
C VAL A 19 -11.63 -10.88 22.32
N LEU A 20 -10.94 -9.77 22.57
CA LEU A 20 -10.78 -9.23 23.93
C LEU A 20 -11.85 -8.18 24.19
N LEU A 21 -12.87 -8.55 24.97
CA LEU A 21 -13.73 -7.61 25.68
C LEU A 21 -13.03 -7.21 26.98
N SER A 22 -12.60 -5.96 27.08
CA SER A 22 -12.24 -5.36 28.37
C SER A 22 -12.76 -3.93 28.47
N SER A 23 -13.86 -3.78 29.19
CA SER A 23 -14.27 -2.53 29.81
C SER A 23 -13.25 -2.16 30.90
N GLY A 24 -12.53 -1.05 30.73
CA GLY A 24 -11.61 -0.55 31.75
C GLY A 24 -10.85 0.70 31.31
N VAL A 25 -11.24 1.84 31.89
CA VAL A 25 -10.47 3.10 32.02
C VAL A 25 -10.02 3.75 30.70
N HIS A 26 -10.75 4.78 30.26
CA HIS A 26 -10.20 5.80 29.35
C HIS A 26 -9.13 6.58 30.12
N SER A 27 -7.89 6.08 30.12
CA SER A 27 -6.74 6.96 30.23
C SER A 27 -6.62 7.63 28.87
N GLN A 28 -6.94 8.92 28.78
CA GLN A 28 -6.47 9.74 27.66
C GLN A 28 -4.96 9.86 27.83
N THR A 29 -4.25 8.80 27.43
CA THR A 29 -2.86 8.93 27.03
C THR A 29 -2.95 9.61 25.67
N GLU A 30 -2.45 10.83 25.60
CA GLU A 30 -2.14 11.51 24.35
C GLU A 30 -1.08 10.66 23.66
N GLU A 31 -1.54 9.60 22.98
CA GLU A 31 -0.70 8.70 22.21
C GLU A 31 -0.16 9.55 21.08
N ALA A 32 1.14 9.86 21.14
CA ALA A 32 1.82 10.55 20.07
C ALA A 32 1.43 9.83 18.77
N ALA A 33 0.78 10.57 17.86
CA ALA A 33 0.25 10.00 16.63
C ALA A 33 1.39 9.23 15.96
N SER A 34 1.16 7.94 15.67
CA SER A 34 2.13 7.08 14.97
C SER A 34 2.73 7.84 13.80
N GLY A 35 4.02 7.64 13.50
CA GLY A 35 4.69 8.31 12.38
C GLY A 35 3.89 8.20 11.07
N GLU A 36 3.19 7.09 10.86
CA GLU A 36 2.24 6.90 9.75
C GLU A 36 1.08 7.90 9.77
N GLU A 37 0.41 8.08 10.91
CA GLU A 37 -0.69 9.04 11.11
C GLU A 37 -0.20 10.48 10.88
N GLN A 38 1.04 10.78 11.27
CA GLN A 38 1.64 12.09 10.98
C GLN A 38 1.92 12.30 9.50
N VAL A 39 2.42 11.29 8.78
CA VAL A 39 2.59 11.36 7.33
C VAL A 39 1.23 11.53 6.65
N ILE A 40 0.21 10.76 7.03
CA ILE A 40 -1.15 10.87 6.48
C ILE A 40 -1.69 12.30 6.68
N ARG A 41 -1.53 12.85 7.88
CA ARG A 41 -1.91 14.22 8.20
C ARG A 41 -1.13 15.25 7.38
N TRP A 42 0.18 15.04 7.19
CA TRP A 42 1.04 15.91 6.41
C TRP A 42 0.64 15.95 4.92
N LEU A 43 0.42 14.77 4.34
CA LEU A 43 -0.02 14.60 2.96
C LEU A 43 -1.41 15.20 2.72
N ASN A 44 -2.22 15.30 3.78
CA ASN A 44 -3.56 15.91 3.75
C ASN A 44 -4.41 15.36 2.60
N LEU A 45 -4.45 14.02 2.54
CA LEU A 45 -5.04 13.27 1.43
C LEU A 45 -6.53 13.56 1.23
N THR A 46 -7.24 13.97 2.29
CA THR A 46 -8.68 14.26 2.25
C THR A 46 -9.03 15.67 1.78
N ALA A 47 -8.13 16.65 1.88
CA ALA A 47 -8.45 18.05 1.57
C ALA A 47 -7.66 18.64 0.40
N ARG A 48 -6.45 18.15 0.11
CA ARG A 48 -5.55 18.77 -0.86
C ARG A 48 -5.14 17.85 -2.02
N TYR A 49 -5.09 16.56 -1.76
CA TYR A 49 -4.78 15.57 -2.79
C TYR A 49 -6.01 15.29 -3.66
N CYS A 50 -5.86 15.34 -4.98
CA CYS A 50 -6.92 14.99 -5.92
C CYS A 50 -6.60 13.66 -6.58
N LYS A 51 -7.25 12.58 -6.09
CA LYS A 51 -7.07 11.23 -6.60
C LYS A 51 -7.64 10.99 -8.00
N GLU A 52 -8.57 11.84 -8.44
CA GLU A 52 -9.17 11.76 -9.78
C GLU A 52 -8.25 12.37 -10.87
N ALA A 53 -7.19 13.06 -10.45
CA ALA A 53 -6.23 13.68 -11.35
C ALA A 53 -4.92 12.89 -11.34
N ALA A 54 -4.49 12.48 -12.53
CA ALA A 54 -3.19 11.86 -12.74
C ALA A 54 -2.06 12.76 -12.18
N PRO A 55 -0.98 12.17 -11.65
CA PRO A 55 0.18 12.91 -11.15
C PRO A 55 0.70 13.91 -12.19
N PRO A 56 1.11 15.12 -11.77
CA PRO A 56 1.72 16.08 -12.67
C PRO A 56 2.95 15.49 -13.37
N GLN A 57 3.10 15.82 -14.65
CA GLN A 57 4.25 15.41 -15.45
C GLN A 57 5.57 15.84 -14.81
N ASP A 58 6.53 14.92 -14.77
CA ASP A 58 7.89 15.26 -14.37
C ASP A 58 8.62 15.89 -15.56
N ASN A 59 9.02 17.16 -15.45
CA ASN A 59 9.83 17.87 -16.44
C ASN A 59 9.28 17.85 -17.88
N GLY A 60 7.95 17.92 -18.03
CA GLY A 60 7.27 17.93 -19.33
C GLY A 60 7.17 16.56 -20.02
N THR A 61 7.46 15.49 -19.27
CA THR A 61 7.35 14.09 -19.76
C THR A 61 6.17 13.40 -19.11
N ALA A 62 5.50 12.51 -19.83
CA ALA A 62 4.37 11.72 -19.33
C ALA A 62 4.73 10.93 -18.05
N THR A 63 3.72 10.59 -17.24
CA THR A 63 3.88 9.70 -16.08
C THR A 63 4.37 8.34 -16.53
N LEU A 64 5.52 7.91 -16.01
CA LEU A 64 6.04 6.58 -16.25
C LEU A 64 5.34 5.57 -15.33
N VAL A 65 4.76 4.53 -15.92
CA VAL A 65 4.17 3.39 -15.21
C VAL A 65 4.95 2.14 -15.60
N THR A 66 5.57 1.50 -14.62
CA THR A 66 6.30 0.25 -14.80
C THR A 66 5.38 -0.90 -14.41
N VAL A 67 5.25 -1.89 -15.30
CA VAL A 67 4.38 -3.05 -15.13
C VAL A 67 5.23 -4.30 -15.27
N ASP A 68 5.37 -5.05 -14.18
CA ASP A 68 6.09 -6.31 -14.16
C ASP A 68 5.10 -7.49 -14.20
N CYS A 69 5.21 -8.29 -15.26
CA CYS A 69 4.33 -9.42 -15.53
C CYS A 69 5.11 -10.73 -15.54
N LEU A 70 4.62 -11.72 -14.79
CA LEU A 70 4.93 -13.12 -15.05
C LEU A 70 3.86 -13.68 -16.00
N VAL A 71 4.17 -14.66 -16.84
CA VAL A 71 3.28 -15.18 -17.90
C VAL A 71 1.86 -15.57 -17.42
N ASN A 72 1.64 -15.78 -16.12
CA ASN A 72 0.33 -16.08 -15.54
C ASN A 72 -0.22 -15.02 -14.57
N GLU A 73 0.57 -14.04 -14.11
CA GLU A 73 0.19 -13.14 -13.02
C GLU A 73 0.84 -11.75 -13.16
N LEU A 74 0.07 -10.70 -12.83
CA LEU A 74 0.61 -9.35 -12.65
C LEU A 74 1.33 -9.33 -11.30
N LEU A 75 2.64 -9.11 -11.31
CA LEU A 75 3.47 -9.15 -10.10
C LEU A 75 3.44 -7.80 -9.40
N GLU A 76 3.62 -6.73 -10.17
CA GLU A 76 3.79 -5.41 -9.60
C GLU A 76 3.42 -4.30 -10.59
N VAL A 77 2.82 -3.24 -10.07
CA VAL A 77 2.59 -1.98 -10.78
C VAL A 77 3.22 -0.88 -9.95
N GLN A 78 4.22 -0.21 -10.53
CA GLN A 78 4.93 0.88 -9.86
C GLN A 78 4.75 2.18 -10.64
N TRP A 79 4.49 3.26 -9.91
CA TRP A 79 4.45 4.62 -10.44
C TRP A 79 4.86 5.62 -9.35
N THR A 80 5.19 6.84 -9.76
CA THR A 80 5.60 7.91 -8.84
C THR A 80 4.60 9.05 -8.86
N ASP A 81 4.21 9.53 -7.68
CA ASP A 81 3.43 10.76 -7.51
C ASP A 81 4.14 11.72 -6.55
N ARG A 82 4.65 12.83 -7.08
CA ARG A 82 5.37 13.85 -6.30
C ARG A 82 4.51 14.54 -5.25
N ARG A 83 3.18 14.53 -5.40
CA ARG A 83 2.26 15.09 -4.42
C ARG A 83 2.22 14.26 -3.13
N LEU A 84 2.69 13.01 -3.19
CA LEU A 84 2.82 12.10 -2.06
C LEU A 84 4.19 12.18 -1.38
N ALA A 85 5.05 13.12 -1.76
CA ALA A 85 6.33 13.33 -1.09
C ALA A 85 6.14 14.12 0.22
N TRP A 86 6.80 13.71 1.29
CA TRP A 86 6.92 14.47 2.53
C TRP A 86 8.38 14.81 2.83
N ASP A 87 8.58 15.99 3.42
CA ASP A 87 9.90 16.37 3.93
C ASP A 87 10.08 15.79 5.33
N ARG A 88 11.21 15.11 5.51
CA ARG A 88 11.62 14.57 6.81
C ARG A 88 12.34 15.63 7.64
N SER A 89 12.86 16.68 7.00
CA SER A 89 13.60 17.72 7.69
C SER A 89 12.67 18.53 8.60
N GLY A 90 13.00 18.59 9.90
CA GLY A 90 12.27 19.39 10.88
C GLY A 90 11.17 18.68 11.67
N ASN A 91 10.84 17.42 11.39
CA ASN A 91 9.95 16.61 12.24
C ASN A 91 10.59 15.26 12.57
N ALA A 92 10.93 15.06 13.86
CA ALA A 92 11.58 13.85 14.37
C ALA A 92 10.77 12.57 14.14
N GLU A 93 9.44 12.67 14.07
CA GLU A 93 8.56 11.51 13.88
C GLU A 93 8.37 11.16 12.40
N LEU A 94 8.49 12.15 11.50
CA LEU A 94 8.57 11.91 10.05
C LEU A 94 9.96 11.38 9.63
N LEU A 95 11.00 11.69 10.42
CA LEU A 95 12.37 11.21 10.19
C LEU A 95 12.50 9.68 10.28
N THR A 96 11.71 9.05 11.15
CA THR A 96 11.77 7.60 11.38
C THR A 96 10.82 6.81 10.48
N THR A 97 9.99 7.49 9.69
CA THR A 97 8.97 6.85 8.86
C THR A 97 9.42 6.85 7.40
N ASP A 98 9.92 5.70 6.95
CA ASP A 98 10.45 5.54 5.59
C ASP A 98 9.35 5.31 4.55
N GLU A 99 8.34 4.54 4.92
CA GLU A 99 7.22 4.14 4.09
C GLU A 99 5.94 4.07 4.92
N ILE A 100 4.79 4.21 4.25
CA ILE A 100 3.47 4.00 4.83
C ILE A 100 2.61 3.20 3.84
N PHE A 101 1.65 2.45 4.36
CA PHE A 101 0.69 1.73 3.54
C PHE A 101 -0.64 2.49 3.50
N LEU A 102 -1.12 2.80 2.30
CA LEU A 102 -2.38 3.50 2.09
C LEU A 102 -3.39 2.62 1.35
N PRO A 103 -4.68 2.70 1.69
CA PRO A 103 -5.75 2.20 0.84
C PRO A 103 -5.71 2.83 -0.56
N LEU A 104 -5.90 2.01 -1.59
CA LEU A 104 -5.85 2.46 -2.99
C LEU A 104 -6.92 3.50 -3.34
N ASP A 105 -8.04 3.53 -2.62
CA ASP A 105 -9.12 4.50 -2.82
C ASP A 105 -8.80 5.90 -2.28
N MET A 106 -7.66 6.08 -1.61
CA MET A 106 -7.18 7.39 -1.13
C MET A 106 -6.24 8.08 -2.12
N ILE A 107 -5.70 7.36 -3.10
CA ILE A 107 -4.68 7.87 -4.02
C ILE A 107 -5.10 7.68 -5.49
N TRP A 108 -4.44 8.40 -6.39
CA TRP A 108 -4.56 8.10 -7.82
C TRP A 108 -3.82 6.79 -8.12
N VAL A 109 -4.46 5.91 -8.91
CA VAL A 109 -3.92 4.63 -9.35
C VAL A 109 -4.08 4.56 -10.88
N PRO A 110 -3.06 4.12 -11.64
CA PRO A 110 -3.19 3.95 -13.07
C PRO A 110 -4.14 2.80 -13.43
N ASP A 111 -5.00 3.02 -14.42
CA ASP A 111 -5.82 1.96 -15.00
C ASP A 111 -4.97 1.04 -15.88
N VAL A 112 -4.76 -0.21 -15.44
CA VAL A 112 -4.04 -1.23 -16.20
C VAL A 112 -5.01 -2.32 -16.65
N ILE A 113 -5.19 -2.47 -17.96
CA ILE A 113 -6.10 -3.43 -18.56
C ILE A 113 -5.32 -4.34 -19.52
N VAL A 114 -5.46 -5.66 -19.34
CA VAL A 114 -4.90 -6.65 -20.26
C VAL A 114 -5.93 -6.96 -21.34
N MET A 115 -5.65 -6.55 -22.57
CA MET A 115 -6.48 -6.88 -23.73
C MET A 115 -5.92 -8.12 -24.44
N ARG A 116 -6.80 -9.06 -24.81
CA ARG A 116 -6.41 -10.13 -25.72
C ARG A 116 -6.37 -9.58 -27.15
N PRO A 117 -5.43 -10.04 -28.00
CA PRO A 117 -5.52 -9.78 -29.41
C PRO A 117 -6.88 -10.25 -29.93
N SER A 118 -7.59 -9.39 -30.65
CA SER A 118 -8.68 -9.85 -31.50
C SER A 118 -8.05 -10.82 -32.49
N THR A 119 -8.50 -12.08 -32.48
CA THR A 119 -8.21 -13.00 -33.59
C THR A 119 -8.60 -12.26 -34.86
N LEU A 120 -7.63 -11.90 -35.69
CA LEU A 120 -7.93 -11.56 -37.07
C LEU A 120 -8.70 -12.77 -37.59
N ASP A 121 -9.95 -12.58 -37.98
CA ASP A 121 -10.73 -13.59 -38.68
C ASP A 121 -9.97 -13.95 -39.96
N GLU A 122 -9.08 -14.93 -39.87
CA GLU A 122 -8.56 -15.67 -41.01
C GLU A 122 -9.72 -16.53 -41.52
N GLY A 123 -10.63 -15.94 -42.30
CA GLY A 123 -11.70 -16.71 -42.92
C GLY A 123 -12.77 -15.91 -43.64
N ALA A 124 -12.50 -15.51 -44.88
CA ALA A 124 -13.40 -15.69 -46.03
C ALA A 124 -12.64 -15.51 -47.35
#